data_AF-A0A8E5MYL9-F1
#
_entry.id   AF-A0A8E5MYL9-F1
#
_cell.length_a   1.000
_cell.length_b   1.000
_cell.length_c   1.000
_cell.angle_alpha   90.00
_cell.angle_beta   90.00
_cell.angle_gamma   90.00
#
_symmetry.space_group_name_H-M   'P 1'
#
loop_
_entity.id
_entity.type
_entity.pdbx_description
1 polymer ?
#
loop_
_entity_poly.entity_id
_entity_poly.type
_entity_poly.pdbx_seq_one_letter_code
_entity_poly.pdbx_strand_id
1 'polypeptide(L)'
;MIFKSLAAEAKARPAKSQDSAEIVTRWIDKNDLGDTGLVVKNGSGLFDANRTTAHSMAKLLRYAWQDPSLRGEFVAQLSIGGVDGTLHKRFRELRSHRAVRAKTGTE
;
A
#
# COMPACT_ATOMS: atom_id res chain seq x y z
N MET A 1 -8.20 -11.69 3.29
CA MET A 1 -9.29 -11.93 2.33
C MET A 1 -8.98 -11.27 0.99
N ILE A 2 -8.84 -9.94 0.91
CA ILE A 2 -8.53 -9.20 -0.34
C ILE A 2 -7.22 -9.65 -1.00
N PHE A 3 -6.12 -9.79 -0.26
CA PHE A 3 -4.84 -10.19 -0.89
C PHE A 3 -4.95 -11.55 -1.61
N LYS A 4 -5.60 -12.54 -0.99
CA LYS A 4 -5.80 -13.86 -1.58
C LYS A 4 -6.79 -13.84 -2.76
N SER A 5 -7.74 -12.90 -2.79
CA SER A 5 -8.71 -12.84 -3.90
C SER A 5 -8.04 -12.49 -5.23
N LEU A 6 -6.92 -11.76 -5.22
CA LEU A 6 -6.12 -11.51 -6.43
C LEU A 6 -5.72 -12.80 -7.16
N ALA A 7 -5.30 -13.82 -6.40
CA ALA A 7 -4.96 -15.12 -6.98
C ALA A 7 -6.19 -15.99 -7.27
N ALA A 8 -7.29 -15.79 -6.55
CA ALA A 8 -8.54 -16.52 -6.79
C ALA A 8 -9.22 -16.08 -8.09
N GLU A 9 -9.16 -14.79 -8.41
CA GLU A 9 -9.67 -14.25 -9.68
C GLU A 9 -8.81 -14.72 -10.87
N ALA A 10 -7.50 -14.81 -10.66
CA ALA A 10 -6.56 -15.25 -11.70
C ALA A 10 -6.55 -16.77 -11.95
N LYS A 11 -7.04 -17.61 -11.02
CA LYS A 11 -6.94 -19.08 -11.12
C LYS A 11 -8.19 -19.80 -10.58
N ALA A 12 -8.65 -20.84 -11.27
CA ALA A 12 -9.78 -21.68 -10.85
C ALA A 12 -9.47 -22.67 -9.68
N ARG A 13 -8.46 -22.38 -8.85
CA ARG A 13 -8.03 -23.23 -7.71
C ARG A 13 -7.95 -22.41 -6.42
N PRO A 14 -7.99 -23.04 -5.23
CA PRO A 14 -7.87 -22.33 -3.96
C PRO A 14 -6.61 -21.44 -3.90
N ALA A 15 -6.81 -20.15 -3.65
CA ALA A 15 -5.74 -19.15 -3.69
C ALA A 15 -4.79 -19.24 -2.50
N LYS A 16 -3.48 -19.36 -2.77
CA LYS A 16 -2.42 -19.27 -1.78
C LYS A 16 -1.89 -17.83 -1.70
N SER A 17 -1.49 -17.38 -0.51
CA SER A 17 -0.90 -16.03 -0.35
C SER A 17 0.34 -15.83 -1.22
N GLN A 18 1.13 -16.89 -1.43
CA GLN A 18 2.30 -16.84 -2.32
C GLN A 18 1.93 -16.54 -3.78
N ASP A 19 0.87 -17.15 -4.30
CA ASP A 19 0.40 -16.86 -5.67
C ASP A 19 0.03 -15.36 -5.81
N SER A 20 -0.60 -14.79 -4.78
CA SER A 20 -0.97 -13.37 -4.77
C SER A 20 0.24 -12.45 -4.66
N ALA A 21 1.24 -12.85 -3.86
CA ALA A 21 2.51 -12.13 -3.78
C ALA A 21 3.22 -12.06 -5.13
N GLU A 22 3.27 -13.17 -5.87
CA GLU A 22 3.86 -13.19 -7.21
C GLU A 22 3.10 -12.28 -8.19
N ILE A 23 1.76 -12.25 -8.13
CA ILE A 23 0.94 -11.36 -8.97
C ILE A 23 1.26 -9.89 -8.66
N VAL A 24 1.32 -9.53 -7.38
CA VAL A 24 1.62 -8.15 -6.96
C VAL A 24 3.04 -7.76 -7.34
N THR A 25 4.04 -8.63 -7.11
CA THR A 25 5.43 -8.36 -7.51
C THR A 25 5.54 -8.15 -9.02
N ARG A 26 4.92 -9.00 -9.84
CA ARG A 26 4.91 -8.82 -11.31
C ARG A 26 4.25 -7.51 -11.73
N TRP A 27 3.17 -7.10 -11.05
CA TRP A 27 2.53 -5.82 -11.34
C TRP A 27 3.43 -4.64 -10.97
N ILE A 28 4.13 -4.72 -9.83
CA ILE A 28 5.10 -3.72 -9.42
C ILE A 28 6.25 -3.62 -10.44
N ASP A 29 6.81 -4.75 -10.87
CA ASP A 29 7.90 -4.79 -11.85
C ASP A 29 7.46 -4.23 -13.21
N LYS A 30 6.27 -4.63 -13.67
CA LYS A 30 5.68 -4.15 -14.94
C LYS A 30 5.53 -2.62 -14.98
N ASN A 31 5.24 -2.00 -13.83
CA ASN A 31 5.05 -0.56 -13.73
C ASN A 31 6.32 0.18 -13.28
N ASP A 32 7.48 -0.51 -13.21
CA ASP A 32 8.73 0.04 -12.70
C ASP A 32 8.54 0.71 -11.33
N LEU A 33 7.90 0.04 -10.37
CA LEU A 33 7.66 0.62 -9.03
C LEU A 33 8.55 0.03 -7.94
N GLY A 34 9.26 -1.05 -8.25
CA GLY A 34 10.11 -1.79 -7.30
C GLY A 34 11.59 -1.54 -7.51
N ASP A 35 12.38 -2.01 -6.54
CA ASP A 35 13.82 -2.14 -6.61
C ASP A 35 14.26 -3.48 -6.00
N THR A 36 15.56 -3.74 -5.96
CA THR A 36 16.13 -5.01 -5.45
C THR A 36 15.84 -5.27 -3.97
N GLY A 37 15.44 -4.26 -3.19
CA GLY A 37 15.08 -4.38 -1.79
C GLY A 37 13.60 -4.71 -1.53
N LEU A 38 12.77 -4.78 -2.58
CA LEU A 38 11.35 -5.06 -2.44
C LEU A 38 11.08 -6.56 -2.29
N VAL A 39 10.37 -6.93 -1.22
CA VAL A 39 9.87 -8.30 -0.99
C VAL A 39 8.42 -8.24 -0.53
N VAL A 40 7.53 -8.87 -1.29
CA VAL A 40 6.11 -9.01 -0.94
C VAL A 40 5.83 -10.47 -0.57
N LYS A 41 5.25 -10.71 0.61
CA LYS A 41 4.83 -12.03 1.10
C LYS A 41 3.37 -12.06 1.52
N ASN A 42 2.86 -10.95 2.04
CA ASN A 42 1.44 -10.80 2.40
C ASN A 42 0.96 -9.36 2.22
N GLY A 43 -0.36 -9.18 2.21
CA GLY A 43 -0.98 -7.87 2.04
C GLY A 43 -1.27 -7.06 3.30
N SER A 44 -1.04 -7.62 4.50
CA SER A 44 -1.32 -6.92 5.77
C SER A 44 -0.09 -6.22 6.36
N GLY A 45 1.11 -6.61 5.93
CA GLY A 45 2.36 -6.17 6.57
C GLY A 45 2.60 -6.84 7.93
N LEU A 46 1.93 -7.94 8.22
CA LEU A 46 2.16 -8.70 9.46
C LEU A 46 3.41 -9.57 9.32
N PHE A 47 4.12 -9.75 10.45
CA PHE A 47 5.41 -10.42 10.54
C PHE A 47 6.53 -9.70 9.77
N ASP A 48 7.76 -10.06 10.09
CA ASP A 48 8.96 -9.57 9.40
C ASP A 48 9.16 -10.26 8.02
N ALA A 49 8.08 -10.41 7.26
CA ALA A 49 8.06 -11.15 6.00
C ALA A 49 8.19 -10.23 4.78
N ASN A 50 7.74 -8.98 4.88
CA ASN A 50 7.80 -8.02 3.79
C ASN A 50 9.08 -7.16 3.90
N ARG A 51 9.59 -6.68 2.77
CA ARG A 51 10.63 -5.65 2.68
C ARG A 51 10.23 -4.62 1.64
N THR A 52 10.57 -3.37 1.88
CA THR A 52 10.37 -2.28 0.92
C THR A 52 11.40 -1.21 1.20
N THR A 53 11.63 -0.34 0.23
CA THR A 53 12.47 0.85 0.39
C THR A 53 11.61 2.11 0.38
N ALA A 54 12.13 3.19 0.95
CA ALA A 54 11.48 4.50 0.84
C ALA A 54 11.31 4.92 -0.62
N HIS A 55 12.25 4.54 -1.51
CA HIS A 55 12.19 4.86 -2.93
C HIS A 55 11.03 4.15 -3.63
N SER A 56 10.93 2.83 -3.48
CA SER A 56 9.84 2.02 -4.04
C SER A 56 8.47 2.51 -3.54
N MET A 57 8.37 2.81 -2.25
CA MET A 57 7.13 3.37 -1.68
C MET A 57 6.79 4.74 -2.26
N ALA A 58 7.77 5.62 -2.44
CA ALA A 58 7.56 6.93 -3.05
C ALA A 58 7.14 6.82 -4.54
N LYS A 59 7.71 5.87 -5.29
CA LYS A 59 7.28 5.56 -6.67
C LYS A 59 5.82 5.13 -6.69
N LEU A 60 5.43 4.19 -5.82
CA LEU A 60 4.06 3.70 -5.72
C LEU A 60 3.06 4.83 -5.39
N LEU A 61 3.36 5.65 -4.38
CA LEU A 61 2.50 6.79 -4.01
C LEU A 61 2.38 7.80 -5.15
N ARG A 62 3.47 8.06 -5.88
CA ARG A 62 3.48 8.95 -7.04
C ARG A 62 2.67 8.38 -8.20
N TYR A 63 2.78 7.08 -8.46
CA TYR A 63 1.99 6.38 -9.47
C TYR A 63 0.49 6.54 -9.20
N ALA A 64 0.05 6.22 -7.98
CA ALA A 64 -1.36 6.37 -7.58
C ALA A 64 -1.83 7.83 -7.61
N TRP A 65 -0.95 8.78 -7.26
CA TRP A 65 -1.26 10.20 -7.35
C TRP A 65 -1.36 10.68 -8.79
N GLN A 66 -0.52 10.21 -9.71
CA GLN A 66 -0.51 10.71 -11.09
C GLN A 66 -1.70 10.20 -11.90
N ASP A 67 -2.23 9.01 -11.59
CA ASP A 67 -3.41 8.44 -12.24
C ASP A 67 -4.72 9.13 -11.77
N PRO A 68 -5.42 9.89 -12.65
CA PRO A 68 -6.67 10.57 -12.29
C PRO A 68 -7.80 9.61 -11.88
N SER A 69 -7.79 8.38 -12.39
CA SER A 69 -8.81 7.37 -12.06
C SER A 69 -8.62 6.77 -10.67
N LEU A 70 -7.38 6.77 -10.16
CA LEU A 70 -7.03 6.21 -8.85
C LEU A 70 -6.90 7.27 -7.75
N ARG A 71 -6.42 8.48 -8.10
CA ARG A 71 -6.03 9.52 -7.13
C ARG A 71 -7.10 9.80 -6.08
N GLY A 72 -8.33 10.05 -6.52
CA GLY A 72 -9.43 10.44 -5.63
C GLY A 72 -9.72 9.36 -4.59
N GLU A 73 -9.98 8.15 -5.05
CA GLU A 73 -10.29 7.00 -4.20
C GLU A 73 -9.12 6.61 -3.31
N PHE A 74 -7.90 6.54 -3.85
CA PHE A 74 -6.72 6.15 -3.08
C PHE A 74 -6.46 7.12 -1.91
N VAL A 75 -6.53 8.42 -2.16
CA VAL A 75 -6.30 9.46 -1.15
C VAL A 75 -7.42 9.50 -0.12
N ALA A 76 -8.66 9.20 -0.53
CA ALA A 76 -9.81 9.11 0.37
C ALA A 76 -9.68 7.97 1.40
N GLN A 77 -8.98 6.88 1.06
CA GLN A 77 -8.76 5.74 1.96
C GLN A 77 -7.65 5.98 3.02
N LEU A 78 -6.84 7.03 2.87
CA LEU A 78 -5.78 7.36 3.82
C LEU A 78 -6.32 8.15 5.01
N SER A 79 -5.85 7.82 6.22
CA SER A 79 -6.21 8.57 7.43
C SER A 79 -5.71 10.01 7.36
N ILE A 80 -6.51 10.93 7.87
CA ILE A 80 -6.23 12.37 7.93
C ILE A 80 -5.61 12.72 9.30
N GLY A 81 -4.47 13.40 9.26
CA GLY A 81 -3.75 13.88 10.44
C GLY A 81 -4.63 14.72 11.36
N GLY A 82 -4.77 14.30 12.62
CA GLY A 82 -5.52 14.98 13.66
C GLY A 82 -7.04 14.83 13.55
N VAL A 83 -7.54 13.97 12.65
CA VAL A 83 -8.98 13.81 12.39
C VAL A 83 -9.44 12.38 12.60
N ASP A 84 -8.84 11.40 11.92
CA ASP A 84 -9.40 10.04 11.89
C ASP A 84 -8.35 8.91 11.90
N GLY A 85 -8.87 7.70 11.96
CA GLY A 85 -8.11 6.46 11.89
C GLY A 85 -6.91 6.41 12.84
N THR A 86 -5.80 5.91 12.31
CA THR A 86 -4.56 5.75 13.07
C THR A 86 -3.79 7.06 13.29
N LEU A 87 -4.26 8.17 12.70
CA LEU A 87 -3.66 9.49 12.83
C LEU A 87 -4.47 10.48 13.68
N HIS A 88 -5.63 10.08 14.22
CA HIS A 88 -6.53 10.99 14.96
C HIS A 88 -5.84 11.75 16.12
N LYS A 89 -4.84 11.13 16.76
CA LYS A 89 -4.02 11.73 17.83
C LYS A 89 -2.69 12.33 17.36
N ARG A 90 -2.31 12.16 16.10
CA ARG A 90 -1.03 12.62 15.53
C ARG A 90 -1.27 13.87 14.68
N PHE A 91 -0.29 14.77 14.60
CA PHE A 91 -0.34 15.96 13.72
C PHE A 91 -1.42 17.01 14.03
N ARG A 92 -1.98 17.03 15.25
CA ARG A 92 -3.00 18.01 15.66
C ARG A 92 -2.49 19.46 15.67
N GLU A 93 -1.24 19.65 16.06
CA GLU A 93 -0.62 20.97 16.22
C GLU A 93 0.06 21.49 14.95
N LEU A 94 -0.13 20.81 13.80
CA LEU A 94 0.39 21.34 12.53
C LEU A 94 -0.35 22.63 12.17
N ARG A 95 0.40 23.69 11.86
CA ARG A 95 -0.17 24.97 11.38
C ARG A 95 -1.13 24.74 10.21
N SER A 96 -0.74 23.86 9.28
CA SER A 96 -1.56 23.36 8.19
C SER A 96 -2.43 22.18 8.65
N HIS A 97 -3.59 22.48 9.24
CA HIS A 97 -4.54 21.47 9.69
C HIS A 97 -4.97 20.57 8.52
N ARG A 98 -5.15 19.27 8.79
CA ARG A 98 -5.60 18.26 7.80
C ARG A 98 -4.72 18.10 6.55
N ALA A 99 -3.48 18.62 6.58
CA ALA A 99 -2.57 18.57 5.44
C ALA A 99 -1.92 17.19 5.22
N VAL A 100 -1.93 16.32 6.23
CA VAL A 100 -1.31 14.99 6.15
C VAL A 100 -2.38 13.94 5.90
N ARG A 101 -2.21 13.16 4.83
CA ARG A 101 -2.92 11.92 4.58
C ARG A 101 -1.91 10.78 4.49
N ALA A 102 -2.01 9.78 5.38
CA ALA A 102 -1.03 8.70 5.40
C ALA A 102 -1.59 7.39 5.98
N LYS A 103 -0.89 6.31 5.68
CA LYS A 103 -1.07 5.00 6.33
C LYS A 103 0.05 4.78 7.33
N THR A 104 -0.29 4.28 8.52
CA THR A 104 0.70 3.87 9.53
C THR A 104 1.08 2.40 9.41
N GLY A 105 2.27 2.07 9.90
CA GLY A 105 2.71 0.73 10.28
C GLY A 105 3.56 0.85 11.53
N THR A 106 3.32 -0.01 12.51
CA THR A 106 4.06 -0.06 13.78
C THR A 106 4.35 -1.53 14.06
N GLU A 107 5.54 -1.81 14.57
CA GLU A 107 5.92 -3.15 15.07
C GLU A 107 5.40 -3.40 16.49
#